data_AF-A0AAD9KGB5-F1
#
_entry.id   AF-A0AAD9KGB5-F1
#
_cell.length_a   1.000
_cell.length_b   1.000
_cell.length_c   1.000
_cell.angle_alpha   90.00
_cell.angle_beta   90.00
_cell.angle_gamma   90.00
#
_symmetry.space_group_name_H-M   'P 1'
#
loop_
_entity.id
_entity.type
_entity.pdbx_description
1 polymer ?
#
loop_
_entity_poly.entity_id
_entity_poly.type
_entity_poly.pdbx_seq_one_letter_code
_entity_poly.pdbx_strand_id
1 'polypeptide(L)'
;MQNDLNNAVREELEGLQEGPVHVRRVRLFHQPGCGGKTTAMQTLWEFRKKYRCVVVKNVTRQTANQILTLYQHDDVSPLPVLLLLDNVDEEKVASLIDELDAKSTRI
;
A
#
# COMPACT_ATOMS: atom_id res chain seq x y z
N MET A 1 13.90 10.30 10.39
CA MET A 1 12.96 10.41 9.25
C MET A 1 12.70 9.07 8.57
N GLN A 2 13.70 8.32 8.09
CA GLN A 2 13.46 6.99 7.50
C GLN A 2 12.96 5.97 8.52
N ASN A 3 13.55 5.94 9.73
CA ASN A 3 13.11 5.05 10.81
C ASN A 3 11.66 5.34 11.24
N ASP A 4 11.22 6.60 11.18
CA ASP A 4 9.86 6.98 11.53
C ASP A 4 8.84 6.41 10.53
N LEU A 5 9.15 6.48 9.22
CA LEU A 5 8.29 5.89 8.19
C LEU A 5 8.25 4.36 8.30
N ASN A 6 9.39 3.72 8.56
CA ASN A 6 9.45 2.27 8.77
C ASN A 6 8.64 1.82 9.98
N ASN A 7 8.70 2.59 11.08
CA ASN A 7 7.93 2.29 12.29
C ASN A 7 6.43 2.47 12.03
N ALA A 8 6.01 3.57 11.40
CA ALA A 8 4.60 3.79 11.06
C ALA A 8 4.06 2.69 10.15
N VAL A 9 4.83 2.27 9.13
CA VAL A 9 4.44 1.15 8.26
C VAL A 9 4.36 -0.16 9.05
N ARG A 10 5.28 -0.40 9.99
CA ARG A 10 5.23 -1.59 10.86
C ARG A 10 4.00 -1.61 11.74
N GLU A 11 3.71 -0.50 12.42
CA GLU A 11 2.55 -0.40 13.31
C GLU A 11 1.24 -0.66 12.55
N GLU A 12 1.10 -0.09 11.35
CA GLU A 12 -0.06 -0.36 10.51
C GLU A 12 -0.12 -1.83 10.07
N LEU A 13 1.00 -2.45 9.71
CA LEU A 13 1.06 -3.85 9.31
C LEU A 13 0.79 -4.82 10.47
N GLU A 14 1.22 -4.49 11.69
CA GLU A 14 0.99 -5.29 12.91
C GLU A 14 -0.43 -5.09 13.46
N GLY A 15 -1.03 -3.92 13.19
CA GLY A 15 -2.43 -3.62 13.50
C GLY A 15 -3.45 -4.27 12.55
N LEU A 16 -2.99 -4.95 11.48
CA LEU A 16 -3.85 -5.77 10.62
C LEU A 16 -4.21 -7.07 11.36
N GLN A 17 -5.17 -7.00 12.28
CA GLN A 17 -5.79 -8.16 12.91
C GLN A 17 -6.72 -8.88 11.91
N GLU A 18 -7.00 -10.17 12.16
CA GLU A 18 -7.93 -10.97 11.36
C GLU A 18 -9.31 -10.30 11.31
N GLY A 19 -9.71 -9.83 10.13
CA GLY A 19 -10.92 -9.07 9.85
C GLY A 19 -11.07 -8.83 8.34
N PRO A 20 -12.12 -8.11 7.89
CA PRO A 20 -12.28 -7.77 6.46
C PRO A 20 -11.01 -7.12 5.91
N VAL A 21 -10.68 -7.30 4.62
CA VAL A 21 -9.49 -6.62 4.06
C VAL A 21 -9.73 -5.11 4.14
N HIS A 22 -8.92 -4.42 4.95
CA HIS A 22 -8.97 -2.97 5.10
C HIS A 22 -7.73 -2.36 4.46
N VAL A 23 -7.92 -1.29 3.69
CA VAL A 23 -6.80 -0.49 3.18
C VAL A 23 -6.32 0.48 4.26
N ARG A 24 -5.08 0.31 4.72
CA ARG A 24 -4.39 1.27 5.62
C ARG A 24 -3.51 2.21 4.82
N ARG A 25 -3.47 3.49 5.20
CA ARG A 25 -2.74 4.55 4.47
C ARG A 25 -1.75 5.27 5.38
N VAL A 26 -0.47 5.18 5.04
CA VAL A 26 0.59 6.02 5.62
C VAL A 26 0.90 7.16 4.64
N ARG A 27 0.81 8.41 5.11
CA ARG A 27 1.14 9.60 4.30
C ARG A 27 2.52 10.13 4.66
N LEU A 28 3.39 10.22 3.66
CA LEU A 28 4.70 10.86 3.78
C LEU A 28 4.63 12.27 3.18
N PHE A 29 4.52 13.28 4.03
CA PHE A 29 4.63 14.67 3.59
C PHE A 29 6.11 15.08 3.51
N HIS A 30 6.53 15.61 2.36
CA HIS A 30 7.90 16.05 2.16
C HIS A 30 7.96 17.25 1.21
N GLN A 31 8.99 18.07 1.34
CA GLN A 31 9.28 19.11 0.37
C GLN A 31 9.82 18.50 -0.93
N PRO A 32 9.59 19.14 -2.10
CA PRO A 32 10.26 18.76 -3.34
C PRO A 32 11.79 18.74 -3.17
N GLY A 33 12.48 17.74 -3.73
CA GLY A 33 13.94 17.62 -3.62
C GLY A 33 14.48 17.07 -2.28
N CYS A 34 13.64 16.87 -1.27
CA CYS A 34 14.03 16.31 0.04
C CYS A 34 14.32 14.79 0.01
N GLY A 35 14.13 14.13 -1.14
CA GLY A 35 14.34 12.69 -1.26
C GLY A 35 13.23 11.84 -0.63
N GLY A 36 12.03 12.40 -0.42
CA GLY A 36 10.90 11.64 0.16
C GLY A 36 10.55 10.38 -0.61
N LYS A 37 10.58 10.44 -1.96
CA LYS A 37 10.46 9.26 -2.81
C LYS A 37 11.55 8.22 -2.55
N THR A 38 12.81 8.66 -2.39
CA THR A 38 13.93 7.78 -2.06
C THR A 38 13.69 7.08 -0.74
N THR A 39 13.27 7.81 0.30
CA THR A 39 12.93 7.25 1.62
C THR A 39 11.79 6.23 1.51
N ALA A 40 10.72 6.54 0.78
CA ALA A 40 9.59 5.63 0.60
C ALA A 40 9.98 4.35 -0.16
N MET A 41 10.84 4.47 -1.18
CA MET A 41 11.39 3.31 -1.89
C MET A 41 12.31 2.48 -1.00
N GLN A 42 13.13 3.10 -0.15
CA GLN A 42 13.98 2.38 0.80
C GLN A 42 13.14 1.60 1.82
N THR A 43 12.10 2.22 2.39
CA THR A 43 11.12 1.54 3.25
C THR A 43 10.52 0.33 2.54
N LEU A 44 10.02 0.50 1.32
CA LEU A 44 9.43 -0.59 0.53
C LEU A 44 10.45 -1.72 0.26
N TRP A 45 11.73 -1.38 0.04
CA TRP A 45 12.82 -2.33 -0.14
C TRP A 45 13.16 -3.13 1.12
N GLU A 46 12.98 -2.56 2.32
CA GLU A 46 13.17 -3.26 3.58
C GLU A 46 12.06 -4.31 3.82
N PHE A 47 10.82 -3.99 3.45
CA PHE A 47 9.67 -4.88 3.63
C PHE A 47 9.52 -5.96 2.55
N ARG A 48 10.19 -5.83 1.40
CA ARG A 48 10.07 -6.76 0.25
C ARG A 48 10.32 -8.24 0.56
N LYS A 49 11.09 -8.54 1.61
CA LYS A 49 11.40 -9.93 1.99
C LYS A 49 10.22 -10.60 2.71
N LYS A 50 9.32 -9.81 3.29
CA LYS A 50 8.20 -10.27 4.11
C LYS A 50 6.84 -10.01 3.44
N TYR A 51 6.72 -8.92 2.69
CA TYR A 51 5.45 -8.50 2.09
C TYR A 51 5.59 -8.29 0.59
N ARG A 52 4.51 -8.57 -0.14
CA ARG A 52 4.41 -8.22 -1.56
C ARG A 52 4.38 -6.70 -1.67
N CYS A 53 5.29 -6.14 -2.44
CA CYS A 53 5.44 -4.69 -2.55
C CYS A 53 5.20 -4.24 -4.00
N VAL A 54 4.39 -3.21 -4.18
CA VAL A 54 3.97 -2.71 -5.49
C VAL A 54 4.15 -1.20 -5.55
N VAL A 55 4.76 -0.73 -6.64
CA VAL A 55 4.87 0.69 -6.95
C VAL A 55 3.88 1.03 -8.05
N VAL A 56 2.89 1.86 -7.75
CA VAL A 56 1.87 2.25 -8.72
C VAL A 56 2.36 3.48 -9.46
N LYS A 57 2.63 3.32 -10.75
CA LYS A 57 3.06 4.43 -11.63
C LYS A 57 1.89 5.26 -12.13
N ASN A 58 0.73 4.63 -12.32
CA ASN A 58 -0.50 5.27 -12.76
C ASN A 58 -1.70 4.52 -12.18
N VAL A 59 -2.65 5.26 -11.62
CA VAL A 59 -3.93 4.71 -11.19
C VAL A 59 -4.86 4.65 -12.40
N THR A 60 -5.30 3.45 -12.73
CA THR A 60 -6.22 3.17 -13.84
C THR A 60 -7.41 2.36 -13.30
N ARG A 61 -8.46 2.20 -14.12
CA ARG A 61 -9.63 1.38 -13.77
C ARG A 61 -9.31 -0.09 -13.50
N GLN A 62 -8.13 -0.59 -13.90
CA GLN A 62 -7.71 -1.97 -13.67
C GLN A 62 -6.84 -2.12 -12.41
N THR A 63 -6.39 -1.01 -11.83
CA THR A 63 -5.43 -1.03 -10.73
C THR A 63 -5.97 -1.77 -9.51
N ALA A 64 -7.23 -1.54 -9.13
CA ALA A 64 -7.86 -2.25 -8.01
C ALA A 64 -7.89 -3.78 -8.24
N ASN A 65 -8.32 -4.22 -9.43
CA ASN A 65 -8.36 -5.64 -9.78
C ASN A 65 -6.96 -6.27 -9.75
N GLN A 66 -5.96 -5.59 -10.30
CA GLN A 66 -4.57 -6.08 -10.28
C GLN A 66 -4.05 -6.26 -8.86
N ILE A 67 -4.35 -5.31 -7.96
CA ILE A 67 -3.95 -5.38 -6.55
C ILE A 67 -4.64 -6.56 -5.85
N LEU A 68 -5.94 -6.75 -6.07
CA LEU A 68 -6.69 -7.85 -5.47
C LEU A 68 -6.23 -9.21 -5.98
N THR A 69 -5.96 -9.34 -7.28
CA THR A 69 -5.37 -10.55 -7.85
C THR A 69 -4.00 -10.83 -7.22
N LEU A 70 -3.17 -9.81 -7.01
CA LEU A 70 -1.88 -9.97 -6.32
C LEU A 70 -2.02 -10.35 -4.84
N TYR A 71 -3.06 -9.86 -4.16
CA TYR A 71 -3.36 -10.21 -2.78
C TYR A 71 -3.79 -11.68 -2.67
N GLN A 72 -4.64 -12.16 -3.58
CA GLN A 72 -5.18 -13.52 -3.58
C GLN A 72 -4.22 -14.58 -4.16
N HIS A 73 -3.12 -14.17 -4.78
CA HIS A 73 -2.22 -15.09 -5.49
C HIS A 73 -1.45 -15.99 -4.50
N ASP A 74 -1.65 -17.31 -4.62
CA ASP A 74 -0.84 -18.40 -4.04
C ASP A 74 -0.83 -18.60 -2.51
N ASP A 75 -1.73 -18.00 -1.74
CA ASP A 75 -1.73 -18.17 -0.28
C ASP A 75 -3.08 -18.59 0.30
N VAL A 76 -3.05 -19.63 1.14
CA VAL A 76 -4.16 -20.03 2.05
C VAL A 76 -4.37 -18.96 3.14
N SER A 77 -3.34 -18.14 3.41
CA SER A 77 -3.38 -16.97 4.30
C SER A 77 -2.67 -15.79 3.63
N PRO A 78 -3.39 -14.96 2.85
CA PRO A 78 -2.77 -13.90 2.06
C PRO A 78 -2.17 -12.81 2.94
N LEU A 79 -0.85 -12.63 2.82
CA LEU A 79 -0.11 -11.54 3.45
C LEU A 79 -0.50 -10.18 2.83
N PRO A 80 -0.46 -9.09 3.62
CA PRO A 80 -0.80 -7.76 3.12
C PRO A 80 0.14 -7.30 2.01
N VAL A 81 -0.42 -6.56 1.05
CA VAL A 81 0.31 -5.97 -0.08
C VAL A 81 0.64 -4.51 0.26
N LEU A 82 1.92 -4.15 0.19
CA LEU A 82 2.39 -2.79 0.42
C LEU A 82 2.39 -1.99 -0.88
N LEU A 83 1.63 -0.90 -0.92
CA LEU A 83 1.44 -0.06 -2.11
C LEU A 83 2.13 1.29 -1.92
N LEU A 84 2.99 1.65 -2.87
CA LEU A 84 3.58 2.99 -2.97
C LEU A 84 2.90 3.79 -4.08
N LEU A 85 2.19 4.85 -3.69
CA LEU A 85 1.60 5.85 -4.58
C LEU A 85 2.46 7.12 -4.49
N ASP A 86 3.04 7.56 -5.61
CA ASP A 86 3.90 8.73 -5.67
C ASP A 86 3.24 9.85 -6.47
N ASN A 87 3.00 11.00 -5.82
CA ASN A 87 2.41 12.20 -6.42
C ASN A 87 1.11 11.94 -7.20
N VAL A 88 0.20 11.14 -6.60
CA VAL A 88 -1.12 10.83 -7.16
C VAL A 88 -2.17 11.76 -6.55
N ASP A 89 -3.09 12.26 -7.37
CA ASP A 89 -4.21 13.10 -6.92
C ASP A 89 -5.02 12.40 -5.82
N GLU A 90 -5.35 13.13 -4.75
CA GLU A 90 -6.05 12.55 -3.60
C GLU A 90 -7.42 11.97 -3.98
N GLU A 91 -8.12 12.56 -4.96
CA GLU A 91 -9.37 12.03 -5.51
C GLU A 91 -9.19 10.64 -6.16
N LYS A 92 -8.08 10.43 -6.89
CA LYS A 92 -7.77 9.13 -7.49
C LYS A 92 -7.39 8.10 -6.43
N VAL A 93 -6.67 8.53 -5.39
CA VAL A 93 -6.34 7.65 -4.26
C VAL A 93 -7.59 7.23 -3.51
N ALA A 94 -8.49 8.17 -3.21
CA ALA A 94 -9.77 7.89 -2.55
C ALA A 94 -10.62 6.91 -3.38
N SER A 95 -10.79 7.19 -4.68
CA SER A 95 -11.54 6.30 -5.58
C SER A 95 -10.94 4.90 -5.65
N LEU A 96 -9.61 4.75 -5.58
CA LEU A 96 -8.95 3.44 -5.57
C LEU A 96 -9.21 2.71 -4.25
N ILE A 97 -9.17 3.40 -3.12
CA ILE A 97 -9.46 2.82 -1.80
C ILE A 97 -10.92 2.34 -1.74
N ASP A 98 -11.86 3.19 -2.15
CA ASP A 98 -13.28 2.84 -2.19
C ASP A 98 -13.53 1.60 -3.07
N GLU A 99 -12.82 1.52 -4.21
CA GLU A 99 -12.92 0.36 -5.10
C GLU A 99 -12.33 -0.92 -4.47
N LEU A 100 -11.22 -0.81 -3.73
CA LEU A 100 -10.60 -1.93 -3.01
C LEU A 100 -11.49 -2.42 -1.87
N ASP A 101 -12.07 -1.52 -1.07
CA ASP A 101 -12.96 -1.88 0.05
C ASP A 101 -14.27 -2.51 -0.45
N ALA A 102 -14.86 -1.94 -1.51
CA ALA A 102 -16.08 -2.45 -2.12
C ALA A 102 -15.88 -3.87 -2.71
N LYS A 103 -14.70 -4.16 -3.24
CA LYS A 103 -14.36 -5.47 -3.80
C LYS A 103 -13.92 -6.47 -2.73
N SER A 104 -13.26 -6.02 -1.67
CA SER A 104 -12.89 -6.89 -0.55
C SER A 104 -14.09 -7.48 0.17
N THR A 105 -15.18 -6.72 0.31
CA THR A 105 -16.37 -7.17 1.05
C THR A 105 -17.11 -8.31 0.33
N ARG A 106 -16.77 -8.56 -0.94
CA ARG A 106 -17.43 -9.51 -1.84
C ARG A 106 -16.67 -10.83 -2.02
N ILE A 107 -15.57 -11.02 -1.30
CA ILE A 107 -14.72 -12.21 -1.34
C ILE A 107 -14.94 -12.96 -0.03
#